data_AF-A0A9W8DL59-F1
#
_entry.id   AF-A0A9W8DL59-F1
#
_cell.length_a   1.000
_cell.length_b   1.000
_cell.length_c   1.000
_cell.angle_alpha   90.00
_cell.angle_beta   90.00
_cell.angle_gamma   90.00
#
_symmetry.space_group_name_H-M   'P 1'
#
loop_
_entity.id
_entity.type
_entity.pdbx_description
1 polymer ?
#
loop_
_entity_poly.entity_id
_entity_poly.type
_entity_poly.pdbx_seq_one_letter_code
_entity_poly.pdbx_strand_id
1 'polypeptide(L)'
;MYRGFDIITNKVTPDECDGVPHHLLDHLAVDQEYTVADFERDALAKIAEIHARDRLPILVGGTHYYLQAVLWRQSLVSGRSEPVAASSPPPRSTFPDLHAMDNTNLHALLQELDPVVARRWHPNDRRKVLRSLEVLRDTGRPHSDWMQETQAASGQAQRLRFNTCILWIHAAKDALDPRLDARVDEMVQRGLYNELRSLRRLRSTAAGTDSPRDYTHGILQAI
;
A
#
# COMPACT_ATOMS: atom_id res chain seq x y z
N MET A 1 -8.73 6.12 4.68
CA MET A 1 -9.51 5.04 4.01
C MET A 1 -10.39 4.27 5.00
N TYR A 2 -9.90 3.96 6.20
CA TYR A 2 -10.64 3.26 7.27
C TYR A 2 -11.80 4.06 7.88
N ARG A 3 -12.86 3.37 8.29
CA ARG A 3 -14.05 3.95 8.95
C ARG A 3 -13.83 4.37 10.39
N GLY A 4 -14.41 5.49 10.78
CA GLY A 4 -14.50 5.93 12.19
C GLY A 4 -13.19 6.38 12.83
N PHE A 5 -12.18 6.68 12.02
CA PHE A 5 -10.88 7.19 12.46
C PHE A 5 -10.57 8.52 11.78
N ASP A 6 -11.41 9.51 12.01
CA ASP A 6 -11.41 10.78 11.29
C ASP A 6 -10.32 11.72 11.78
N ILE A 7 -10.07 11.73 13.10
CA ILE A 7 -9.12 12.68 13.71
C ILE A 7 -7.69 12.20 13.45
N ILE A 8 -7.35 10.97 13.85
CA ILE A 8 -6.01 10.38 13.70
C ILE A 8 -5.57 10.27 12.25
N THR A 9 -6.51 10.02 11.32
CA THR A 9 -6.20 9.98 9.88
C THR A 9 -6.38 11.32 9.18
N ASN A 10 -6.66 12.38 9.94
CA ASN A 10 -6.81 13.75 9.47
C ASN A 10 -7.72 13.84 8.23
N LYS A 11 -8.91 13.25 8.34
CA LYS A 11 -9.89 13.29 7.26
C LYS A 11 -10.48 14.69 7.14
N VAL A 12 -10.71 15.07 5.89
CA VAL A 12 -11.51 16.24 5.55
C VAL A 12 -12.92 16.08 6.15
N THR A 13 -13.41 17.15 6.78
CA THR A 13 -14.76 17.20 7.34
C THR A 13 -15.80 17.43 6.25
N PRO A 14 -17.09 17.12 6.48
CA PRO A 14 -18.14 17.42 5.51
C PRO A 14 -18.22 18.89 5.12
N ASP A 15 -17.98 19.79 6.07
CA ASP A 15 -18.00 21.24 5.84
C ASP A 15 -16.82 21.67 4.94
N GLU A 16 -15.62 21.13 5.18
CA GLU A 16 -14.43 21.38 4.35
C GLU A 16 -14.52 20.76 2.95
N CYS A 17 -15.38 19.74 2.77
CA CYS A 17 -15.60 19.14 1.45
C CYS A 17 -16.34 20.08 0.50
N ASP A 18 -17.11 21.05 1.03
CA ASP A 18 -17.89 22.01 0.25
C ASP A 18 -18.74 21.36 -0.88
N GLY A 19 -19.37 20.22 -0.54
CA GLY A 19 -20.17 19.44 -1.49
C GLY A 19 -19.38 18.67 -2.56
N VAL A 20 -18.04 18.74 -2.57
CA VAL A 20 -17.19 17.99 -3.50
C VAL A 20 -17.13 16.51 -3.08
N PRO A 21 -17.55 15.56 -3.94
CA PRO A 21 -17.50 14.14 -3.61
C PRO A 21 -16.07 13.63 -3.47
N HIS A 22 -15.79 12.99 -2.33
CA HIS A 22 -14.52 12.30 -2.07
C HIS A 22 -14.71 10.79 -2.23
N HIS A 23 -13.92 10.18 -3.11
CA HIS A 23 -13.95 8.73 -3.37
C HIS A 23 -12.86 8.01 -2.56
N LEU A 24 -13.07 6.72 -2.26
CA LEU A 24 -12.15 5.87 -1.49
C LEU A 24 -11.82 6.41 -0.08
N LEU A 25 -12.60 7.36 0.43
CA LEU A 25 -12.60 7.78 1.81
C LEU A 25 -13.62 6.95 2.60
N ASP A 26 -13.32 6.66 3.86
CA ASP A 26 -14.26 6.05 4.81
C ASP A 26 -14.96 4.74 4.34
N HIS A 27 -14.28 3.89 3.58
CA HIS A 27 -14.91 2.71 2.97
C HIS A 27 -14.45 1.37 3.55
N LEU A 28 -13.31 1.34 4.26
CA LEU A 28 -12.73 0.10 4.80
C LEU A 28 -13.12 -0.13 6.26
N ALA A 29 -13.39 -1.39 6.60
CA ALA A 29 -13.52 -1.81 7.99
C ALA A 29 -12.15 -1.84 8.69
N VAL A 30 -12.15 -1.76 10.03
CA VAL A 30 -10.95 -1.61 10.87
C VAL A 30 -9.99 -2.81 10.76
N ASP A 31 -10.55 -4.00 10.60
CA ASP A 31 -9.88 -5.29 10.47
C ASP A 31 -9.52 -5.64 9.02
N GLN A 32 -9.92 -4.82 8.06
CA GLN A 32 -9.69 -5.08 6.65
C GLN A 32 -8.26 -4.67 6.25
N GLU A 33 -7.51 -5.62 5.71
CA GLU A 33 -6.26 -5.30 5.01
C GLU A 33 -6.57 -4.65 3.66
N TYR A 34 -5.72 -3.69 3.29
CA TYR A 34 -5.86 -2.99 2.03
C TYR A 34 -4.50 -2.81 1.39
N THR A 35 -4.36 -3.30 0.17
CA THR A 35 -3.09 -3.32 -0.53
C THR A 35 -3.02 -2.24 -1.59
N VAL A 36 -1.81 -1.98 -2.07
CA VAL A 36 -1.59 -1.07 -3.20
C VAL A 36 -2.29 -1.55 -4.48
N ALA A 37 -2.43 -2.87 -4.67
CA ALA A 37 -3.14 -3.46 -5.81
C ALA A 37 -4.67 -3.25 -5.69
N ASP A 38 -5.21 -3.32 -4.48
CA ASP A 38 -6.62 -2.98 -4.23
C ASP A 38 -6.89 -1.51 -4.53
N PHE A 39 -6.01 -0.62 -4.05
CA PHE A 39 -6.11 0.79 -4.35
C PHE A 39 -6.01 1.09 -5.84
N GLU A 40 -5.06 0.47 -6.56
CA GLU A 40 -4.93 0.65 -8.00
C GLU A 40 -6.23 0.30 -8.73
N ARG A 41 -6.78 -0.90 -8.45
CA ARG A 41 -8.04 -1.37 -9.04
C ARG A 41 -9.18 -0.39 -8.74
N ASP A 42 -9.38 -0.05 -7.48
CA ASP A 42 -10.52 0.74 -7.03
C ASP A 42 -10.40 2.20 -7.52
N ALA A 43 -9.20 2.77 -7.51
CA ALA A 43 -8.94 4.11 -8.02
C ALA A 43 -9.14 4.20 -9.54
N LEU A 44 -8.66 3.22 -10.30
CA LEU A 44 -8.87 3.18 -11.75
C LEU A 44 -10.35 3.03 -12.11
N ALA A 45 -11.11 2.24 -11.35
CA ALA A 45 -12.55 2.14 -11.52
C ALA A 45 -13.25 3.49 -11.28
N LYS A 46 -12.87 4.21 -10.20
CA LYS A 46 -13.45 5.53 -9.91
C LYS A 46 -13.05 6.59 -10.94
N ILE A 47 -11.81 6.56 -11.43
CA ILE A 47 -11.36 7.43 -12.51
C ILE A 47 -12.23 7.21 -13.76
N ALA A 48 -12.49 5.95 -14.14
CA ALA A 48 -13.36 5.62 -15.27
C ALA A 48 -14.79 6.13 -15.07
N GLU A 49 -15.38 5.93 -13.89
CA GLU A 49 -16.73 6.43 -13.55
C GLU A 49 -16.82 7.97 -13.57
N ILE A 50 -15.78 8.67 -13.15
CA ILE A 50 -15.71 10.14 -13.17
C ILE A 50 -15.60 10.65 -14.61
N HIS A 51 -14.72 10.05 -15.42
CA HIS A 51 -14.61 10.38 -16.85
C HIS A 51 -15.90 10.09 -17.62
N ALA A 52 -16.60 9.00 -17.32
CA ALA A 52 -17.89 8.67 -17.94
C ALA A 52 -18.99 9.72 -17.68
N ARG A 53 -18.82 10.55 -16.64
CA ARG A 53 -19.68 11.68 -16.30
C ARG A 53 -19.17 13.02 -16.82
N ASP A 54 -18.16 12.99 -17.70
CA ASP A 54 -17.47 14.17 -18.25
C ASP A 54 -16.93 15.12 -17.17
N ARG A 55 -16.37 14.54 -16.10
CA ARG A 55 -15.73 15.27 -15.00
C ARG A 55 -14.23 14.96 -14.94
N LEU A 56 -13.47 15.87 -14.37
CA LEU A 56 -12.03 15.72 -14.16
C LEU A 56 -11.76 15.05 -12.81
N PRO A 57 -11.13 13.85 -12.77
CA PRO A 57 -10.69 13.24 -11.53
C PRO A 57 -9.50 14.00 -10.95
N ILE A 58 -9.57 14.31 -9.65
CA ILE A 58 -8.45 14.88 -8.89
C ILE A 58 -8.01 13.84 -7.87
N LEU A 59 -6.77 13.35 -8.03
CA LEU A 59 -6.19 12.37 -7.12
C LEU A 59 -5.28 13.08 -6.11
N VAL A 60 -5.60 12.96 -4.82
CA VAL A 60 -4.89 13.64 -3.72
C VAL A 60 -4.49 12.63 -2.64
N GLY A 61 -3.30 12.76 -2.09
CA GLY A 61 -2.87 11.98 -0.93
C GLY A 61 -1.37 12.07 -0.64
N GLY A 62 -0.97 11.73 0.59
CA GLY A 62 0.44 11.68 1.00
C GLY A 62 1.15 10.35 0.70
N THR A 63 0.39 9.31 0.38
CA THR A 63 0.92 7.96 0.11
C THR A 63 1.36 7.84 -1.35
N HIS A 64 2.49 8.48 -1.68
CA HIS A 64 3.03 8.55 -3.05
C HIS A 64 3.18 7.19 -3.73
N TYR A 65 3.54 6.15 -2.98
CA TYR A 65 3.64 4.78 -3.49
C TYR A 65 2.32 4.27 -4.11
N TYR A 66 1.17 4.65 -3.53
CA TYR A 66 -0.15 4.29 -4.04
C TYR A 66 -0.51 5.11 -5.28
N LEU A 67 -0.14 6.40 -5.29
CA LEU A 67 -0.29 7.26 -6.47
C LEU A 67 0.51 6.70 -7.65
N GLN A 68 1.71 6.17 -7.39
CA GLN A 68 2.54 5.57 -8.43
C GLN A 68 1.86 4.39 -9.12
N ALA A 69 1.19 3.50 -8.37
CA ALA A 69 0.46 2.39 -8.94
C ALA A 69 -0.62 2.83 -9.95
N VAL A 70 -1.32 3.94 -9.64
CA VAL A 70 -2.38 4.48 -10.49
C VAL A 70 -1.82 5.24 -11.69
N LEU A 71 -0.74 6.01 -11.51
CA LEU A 71 -0.22 6.92 -12.54
C LEU A 71 0.55 6.20 -13.65
N TRP A 72 1.24 5.10 -13.35
CA TRP A 72 2.10 4.38 -14.31
C TRP A 72 1.56 2.98 -14.64
N ARG A 73 1.60 2.58 -15.92
CA ARG A 73 0.97 1.34 -16.44
C ARG A 73 1.52 0.02 -15.87
N GLN A 74 2.73 0.02 -15.30
CA GLN A 74 3.43 -1.20 -14.85
C GLN A 74 4.18 -0.99 -13.51
N SER A 75 3.64 -0.15 -12.62
CA SER A 75 4.36 0.20 -11.38
C SER A 75 4.37 -0.93 -10.33
N LEU A 76 3.48 -1.91 -10.42
CA LEU A 76 3.42 -3.00 -9.47
C LEU A 76 3.87 -4.31 -10.13
N VAL A 77 4.82 -4.98 -9.48
CA VAL A 77 5.02 -6.43 -9.67
C VAL A 77 3.93 -7.14 -8.87
N SER A 78 2.67 -6.98 -9.28
CA SER A 78 1.58 -7.74 -8.70
C SER A 78 1.64 -9.14 -9.31
N GLY A 79 1.96 -10.14 -8.49
CA GLY A 79 1.93 -11.56 -8.83
C GLY A 79 0.53 -12.11 -9.15
N ARG A 80 -0.39 -11.26 -9.58
CA ARG A 80 -1.63 -11.64 -10.25
C ARG A 80 -1.44 -11.34 -11.73
N SER A 81 -0.69 -12.21 -12.38
CA SER A 81 -0.96 -12.44 -13.79
C SER A 81 -2.40 -12.96 -13.87
N GLU A 82 -3.17 -12.42 -14.81
CA GLU A 82 -4.21 -13.19 -15.50
C GLU A 82 -3.72 -14.64 -15.64
N PRO A 83 -4.55 -15.66 -15.38
CA PRO A 83 -4.11 -17.05 -15.50
C PRO A 83 -3.64 -17.25 -16.94
N VAL A 84 -2.31 -17.24 -17.12
CA VAL A 84 -1.71 -17.59 -18.40
C VAL A 84 -2.09 -19.05 -18.59
N ALA A 85 -3.00 -19.28 -19.52
CA ALA A 85 -3.41 -20.61 -19.95
C ALA A 85 -2.21 -21.27 -20.65
N ALA A 86 -1.23 -21.76 -19.88
CA ALA A 86 -0.23 -22.71 -20.34
C ALA A 86 0.61 -23.24 -19.17
N SER A 87 0.46 -24.55 -18.94
CA SER A 87 1.28 -25.41 -18.08
C SER A 87 1.09 -25.26 -16.57
N SER A 88 0.86 -26.41 -15.94
CA SER A 88 0.56 -26.63 -14.53
C SER A 88 1.38 -25.74 -13.59
N PRO A 89 0.78 -25.15 -12.53
CA PRO A 89 1.56 -24.46 -11.51
C PRO A 89 2.62 -25.43 -10.97
N PRO A 90 3.88 -24.99 -10.77
CA PRO A 90 4.86 -25.83 -10.12
C PRO A 90 4.30 -26.27 -8.76
N PRO A 91 4.62 -27.50 -8.30
CA PRO A 91 3.98 -28.06 -7.12
C PRO A 91 4.21 -27.12 -5.93
N ARG A 92 3.10 -26.58 -5.39
CA ARG A 92 3.02 -25.76 -4.17
C ARG A 92 3.71 -26.40 -2.96
N SER A 93 4.09 -27.67 -3.03
CA SER A 93 4.57 -28.51 -1.94
C SER A 93 6.08 -28.47 -1.67
N THR A 94 6.88 -27.71 -2.43
CA THR A 94 8.36 -27.73 -2.30
C THR A 94 8.96 -26.53 -1.58
N PHE A 95 8.18 -25.47 -1.33
CA PHE A 95 8.69 -24.32 -0.59
C PHE A 95 8.56 -24.56 0.92
N PRO A 96 9.62 -24.33 1.71
CA PRO A 96 9.54 -24.37 3.16
C PRO A 96 8.58 -23.29 3.68
N ASP A 97 8.16 -23.40 4.94
CA ASP A 97 7.38 -22.35 5.59
C ASP A 97 8.23 -21.08 5.76
N LEU A 98 8.11 -20.18 4.79
CA LEU A 98 8.85 -18.92 4.72
C LEU A 98 8.58 -18.02 5.93
N HIS A 99 7.40 -18.12 6.56
CA HIS A 99 7.07 -17.31 7.73
C HIS A 99 7.78 -17.79 9.00
N ALA A 100 8.08 -19.09 9.09
CA ALA A 100 8.80 -19.69 10.21
C ALA A 100 10.33 -19.52 10.12
N MET A 101 10.87 -19.18 8.95
CA MET A 101 12.31 -19.03 8.72
C MET A 101 12.85 -17.71 9.29
N ASP A 102 14.11 -17.69 9.71
CA ASP A 102 14.82 -16.47 10.09
C ASP A 102 15.24 -15.66 8.84
N ASN A 103 15.68 -14.41 9.05
CA ASN A 103 16.04 -13.52 7.94
C ASN A 103 17.25 -14.03 7.14
N THR A 104 18.20 -14.68 7.81
CA THR A 104 19.41 -15.21 7.19
C THR A 104 19.07 -16.36 6.24
N ASN A 105 18.25 -17.32 6.68
CA ASN A 105 17.84 -18.44 5.83
C ASN A 105 16.92 -17.98 4.70
N LEU A 106 16.05 -16.99 4.93
CA LEU A 106 15.25 -16.39 3.87
C LEU A 106 16.13 -15.72 2.80
N HIS A 107 17.15 -14.97 3.23
CA HIS A 107 18.06 -14.32 2.29
C HIS A 107 18.95 -15.35 1.56
N ALA A 108 19.41 -16.39 2.24
CA ALA A 108 20.15 -17.50 1.60
C ALA A 108 19.29 -18.21 0.55
N LEU A 109 18.04 -18.53 0.86
CA LEU A 109 17.10 -19.11 -0.09
C LEU A 109 16.86 -18.19 -1.30
N LEU A 110 16.72 -16.88 -1.06
CA LEU A 110 16.61 -15.90 -2.14
C LEU A 110 17.90 -15.81 -2.98
N GLN A 111 19.07 -15.94 -2.37
CA GLN A 111 20.36 -15.94 -3.06
C GLN A 111 20.53 -17.14 -3.98
N GLU A 112 20.03 -18.31 -3.59
CA GLU A 112 20.04 -19.52 -4.42
C GLU A 112 19.05 -19.43 -5.59
N LEU A 113 17.85 -18.92 -5.35
CA LEU A 113 16.77 -18.91 -6.32
C LEU A 113 16.77 -17.68 -7.25
N ASP A 114 17.17 -16.52 -6.73
CA ASP A 114 17.19 -15.24 -7.45
C ASP A 114 18.35 -14.33 -6.96
N PRO A 115 19.59 -14.62 -7.37
CA PRO A 115 20.78 -13.91 -6.91
C PRO A 115 20.79 -12.42 -7.29
N VAL A 116 20.05 -12.04 -8.34
CA VAL A 116 19.93 -10.64 -8.79
C VAL A 116 19.15 -9.84 -7.75
N VAL A 117 18.02 -10.38 -7.28
CA VAL A 117 17.18 -9.73 -6.28
C VAL A 117 17.79 -9.80 -4.88
N ALA A 118 18.46 -10.90 -4.55
CA ALA A 118 19.18 -11.04 -3.29
C ALA A 118 20.29 -10.00 -3.10
N ARG A 119 20.98 -9.58 -4.18
CA ARG A 119 21.97 -8.48 -4.14
C ARG A 119 21.33 -7.11 -3.94
N ARG A 120 20.06 -6.95 -4.33
CA ARG A 120 19.34 -5.67 -4.24
C ARG A 120 18.74 -5.44 -2.86
N TRP A 121 18.25 -6.49 -2.20
CA TRP A 121 17.64 -6.39 -0.88
C TRP A 121 18.62 -6.73 0.23
N HIS A 122 18.60 -5.92 1.29
CA HIS A 122 19.35 -6.23 2.50
C HIS A 122 18.70 -7.44 3.21
N PRO A 123 19.47 -8.35 3.85
CA PRO A 123 18.90 -9.50 4.57
C PRO A 123 17.85 -9.12 5.63
N ASN A 124 18.02 -7.95 6.27
CA ASN A 124 17.08 -7.44 7.27
C ASN A 124 15.76 -6.89 6.67
N ASP A 125 15.67 -6.68 5.35
CA ASP A 125 14.44 -6.26 4.67
C ASP A 125 13.49 -7.46 4.50
N ARG A 126 13.14 -8.12 5.61
CA ARG A 126 12.36 -9.38 5.63
C ARG A 126 11.13 -9.33 4.73
N ARG A 127 10.36 -8.23 4.76
CA ARG A 127 9.16 -8.06 3.93
C ARG A 127 9.45 -8.15 2.44
N LYS A 128 10.53 -7.53 1.95
CA LYS A 128 10.87 -7.52 0.52
C LYS A 128 11.47 -8.85 0.07
N VAL A 129 12.28 -9.46 0.92
CA VAL A 129 12.84 -10.79 0.71
C VAL A 129 11.71 -11.83 0.63
N LEU A 130 10.83 -11.85 1.63
CA LEU A 130 9.66 -12.72 1.69
C LEU A 130 8.77 -12.52 0.46
N ARG A 131 8.45 -11.27 0.11
CA ARG A 131 7.61 -10.99 -1.06
C ARG A 131 8.24 -11.50 -2.36
N SER A 132 9.56 -11.39 -2.51
CA SER A 132 10.25 -11.88 -3.71
C SER A 132 10.18 -13.40 -3.82
N LEU A 133 10.31 -14.11 -2.69
CA LEU A 133 10.15 -15.56 -2.62
C LEU A 133 8.70 -16.00 -2.85
N GLU A 134 7.72 -15.26 -2.33
CA GLU A 134 6.30 -15.50 -2.59
C GLU A 134 5.96 -15.31 -4.08
N VAL A 135 6.48 -14.25 -4.73
CA VAL A 135 6.29 -14.05 -6.17
C VAL A 135 6.85 -15.24 -6.95
N LEU A 136 8.05 -15.72 -6.61
CA LEU A 136 8.62 -16.89 -7.25
C LEU A 136 7.80 -18.15 -6.99
N ARG A 137 7.32 -18.37 -5.77
CA ARG A 137 6.46 -19.51 -5.41
C ARG A 137 5.14 -19.47 -6.19
N ASP A 138 4.51 -18.31 -6.27
CA ASP A 138 3.16 -18.14 -6.81
C ASP A 138 3.18 -18.13 -8.36
N THR A 139 4.23 -17.58 -8.97
CA THR A 139 4.34 -17.42 -10.44
C THR A 139 5.28 -18.42 -11.10
N GLY A 140 6.13 -19.11 -10.34
CA GLY A 140 7.19 -19.97 -10.86
C GLY A 140 8.34 -19.21 -11.53
N ARG A 141 8.30 -17.87 -11.57
CA ARG A 141 9.30 -17.02 -12.24
C ARG A 141 10.07 -16.17 -11.23
N PRO A 142 11.41 -16.05 -11.34
CA PRO A 142 12.21 -15.16 -10.51
C PRO A 142 11.68 -13.72 -10.54
N HIS A 143 11.74 -13.04 -9.40
CA HIS A 143 11.31 -11.64 -9.30
C HIS A 143 12.20 -10.73 -10.17
N SER A 144 13.46 -11.11 -10.40
CA SER A 144 14.37 -10.41 -11.33
C SER A 144 13.86 -10.38 -12.76
N ASP A 145 13.24 -11.45 -13.27
CA ASP A 145 12.71 -11.50 -14.63
C ASP A 145 11.61 -10.44 -14.83
N TRP A 146 10.69 -10.34 -13.87
CA TRP A 146 9.63 -9.32 -13.88
C TRP A 146 10.22 -7.91 -13.83
N MET A 147 11.25 -7.69 -13.02
CA MET A 147 11.91 -6.39 -12.94
C MET A 147 12.66 -6.04 -14.22
N GLN A 148 13.29 -7.02 -14.86
CA GLN A 148 13.95 -6.84 -16.16
C GLN A 148 12.92 -6.56 -17.25
N GLU A 149 11.77 -7.23 -17.26
CA GLU A 149 10.68 -6.94 -18.20
C GLU A 149 10.13 -5.53 -18.00
N THR A 150 9.88 -5.10 -16.76
CA THR A 150 9.47 -3.72 -16.46
C THR A 150 10.55 -2.70 -16.84
N GLN A 151 11.83 -3.04 -16.68
CA GLN A 151 12.95 -2.18 -17.09
C GLN A 151 13.19 -2.20 -18.61
N ALA A 152 13.00 -3.30 -19.31
CA ALA A 152 13.13 -3.38 -20.77
C ALA A 152 11.94 -2.71 -21.45
N ALA A 153 10.74 -2.89 -20.87
CA ALA A 153 9.55 -2.15 -21.22
C ALA A 153 9.61 -0.69 -20.79
N SER A 154 10.65 -0.21 -20.08
CA SER A 154 10.69 1.16 -19.53
C SER A 154 10.63 2.29 -20.57
N GLY A 155 10.91 2.00 -21.84
CA GLY A 155 10.57 2.91 -22.95
C GLY A 155 9.05 3.17 -23.09
N GLN A 156 8.21 2.23 -22.65
CA GLN A 156 6.74 2.32 -22.57
C GLN A 156 6.20 2.38 -21.13
N ALA A 157 6.90 1.81 -20.13
CA ALA A 157 6.47 1.70 -18.73
C ALA A 157 6.57 3.03 -17.96
N GLN A 158 7.35 4.00 -18.46
CA GLN A 158 7.39 5.36 -17.92
C GLN A 158 6.25 6.25 -18.42
N ARG A 159 5.38 5.76 -19.32
CA ARG A 159 4.27 6.56 -19.82
C ARG A 159 3.15 6.61 -18.77
N LEU A 160 2.72 7.83 -18.47
CA LEU A 160 1.54 8.09 -17.65
C LEU A 160 0.32 7.42 -18.28
N ARG A 161 -0.55 6.84 -17.44
CA ARG A 161 -1.80 6.18 -17.90
C ARG A 161 -2.75 7.15 -18.57
N PHE A 162 -2.74 8.40 -18.11
CA PHE A 162 -3.62 9.48 -18.54
C PHE A 162 -2.80 10.72 -18.90
N ASN A 163 -3.45 11.71 -19.51
CA ASN A 163 -2.88 13.05 -19.63
C ASN A 163 -2.97 13.75 -18.27
N THR A 164 -1.95 13.56 -17.44
CA THR A 164 -1.97 13.98 -16.03
C THR A 164 -1.16 15.25 -15.82
N CYS A 165 -1.74 16.21 -15.09
CA CYS A 165 -1.01 17.32 -14.49
C CYS A 165 -0.64 16.95 -13.04
N ILE A 166 0.64 17.07 -12.66
CA ILE A 166 1.12 16.77 -11.31
C ILE A 166 1.42 18.08 -10.59
N LEU A 167 0.72 18.32 -9.49
CA LEU A 167 0.96 19.48 -8.62
C LEU A 167 1.62 19.01 -7.33
N TRP A 168 2.85 19.48 -7.09
CA TRP A 168 3.56 19.21 -5.83
C TRP A 168 3.46 20.42 -4.91
N ILE A 169 2.68 20.27 -3.83
CA ILE A 169 2.59 21.28 -2.78
C ILE A 169 3.79 21.12 -1.84
N HIS A 170 4.60 22.17 -1.74
CA HIS A 170 5.80 22.21 -0.93
C HIS A 170 5.74 23.35 0.09
N ALA A 171 6.28 23.10 1.28
CA ALA A 171 6.53 24.09 2.30
C ALA A 171 7.94 23.86 2.88
N ALA A 172 8.63 24.96 3.20
CA ALA A 172 9.91 24.89 3.88
C ALA A 172 9.74 24.37 5.32
N LYS A 173 10.77 23.69 5.85
CA LYS A 173 10.68 22.97 7.14
C LYS A 173 10.40 23.90 8.32
N ASP A 174 11.01 25.07 8.33
CA ASP A 174 10.81 26.14 9.30
C ASP A 174 9.35 26.60 9.39
N ALA A 175 8.62 26.57 8.28
CA ALA A 175 7.19 26.84 8.25
C ALA A 175 6.31 25.59 8.47
N LEU A 176 6.80 24.41 8.08
CA LEU A 176 6.05 23.15 8.15
C LEU A 176 5.98 22.59 9.57
N ASP A 177 7.10 22.53 10.28
CA ASP A 177 7.20 21.87 11.58
C ASP A 177 6.26 22.52 12.62
N PRO A 178 6.21 23.86 12.77
CA PRO A 178 5.27 24.49 13.70
C PRO A 178 3.79 24.25 13.34
N ARG A 179 3.48 24.10 12.05
CA ARG A 179 2.11 23.79 11.59
C ARG A 179 1.74 22.35 11.91
N LEU A 180 2.68 21.42 11.80
CA LEU A 180 2.47 20.03 12.19
C LEU A 180 2.23 19.93 13.70
N ASP A 181 3.04 20.58 14.51
CA ASP A 181 2.90 20.58 15.98
C ASP A 181 1.56 21.17 16.41
N ALA A 182 1.22 22.38 15.94
CA ALA A 182 -0.05 23.03 16.27
C ALA A 182 -1.27 22.19 15.85
N ARG A 183 -1.15 21.45 14.73
CA ARG A 183 -2.20 20.54 14.27
C ARG A 183 -2.36 19.33 15.20
N VAL A 184 -1.27 18.77 15.74
CA VAL A 184 -1.38 17.71 16.74
C VAL A 184 -2.10 18.20 17.98
N ASP A 185 -1.80 19.42 18.44
CA ASP A 185 -2.50 20.04 19.57
C ASP A 185 -4.01 20.19 19.29
N GLU A 186 -4.38 20.63 18.08
CA GLU A 186 -5.78 20.72 17.65
C GLU A 186 -6.46 19.34 17.62
N MET A 187 -5.79 18.31 17.09
CA MET A 187 -6.30 16.95 17.06
C MET A 187 -6.59 16.43 18.48
N VAL A 188 -5.70 16.73 19.44
CA VAL A 188 -5.90 16.38 20.85
C VAL A 188 -7.15 17.07 21.41
N GLN A 189 -7.32 18.36 21.15
CA GLN A 189 -8.50 19.13 21.59
C GLN A 189 -9.81 18.60 20.98
N ARG A 190 -9.76 18.15 19.71
CA ARG A 190 -10.89 17.54 19.00
C ARG A 190 -11.25 16.15 19.50
N GLY A 191 -10.45 15.56 20.40
CA GLY A 191 -10.74 14.29 21.04
C GLY A 191 -10.00 13.09 20.46
N LEU A 192 -8.80 13.27 19.90
CA LEU A 192 -7.92 12.18 19.45
C LEU A 192 -7.79 11.04 20.48
N TYR A 193 -7.70 11.36 21.77
CA TYR A 193 -7.63 10.35 22.82
C TYR A 193 -8.85 9.44 22.90
N ASN A 194 -10.05 9.95 22.60
CA ASN A 194 -11.26 9.14 22.59
C ASN A 194 -11.25 8.16 21.43
N GLU A 195 -10.80 8.60 20.26
CA GLU A 195 -10.66 7.77 19.07
C GLU A 195 -9.61 6.66 19.27
N LEU A 196 -8.47 6.98 19.88
CA LEU A 196 -7.45 5.99 20.27
C LEU A 196 -7.99 4.96 21.27
N ARG A 197 -8.83 5.38 22.23
CA ARG A 197 -9.49 4.45 23.17
C ARG A 197 -10.45 3.52 22.44
N SER A 198 -11.22 4.03 21.49
CA SER A 198 -12.12 3.23 20.65
C SER A 198 -11.35 2.20 19.82
N LEU A 199 -10.25 2.60 19.19
CA LEU A 199 -9.36 1.69 18.44
C LEU A 199 -8.84 0.55 19.33
N ARG A 200 -8.39 0.87 20.55
CA ARG A 200 -7.93 -0.14 21.52
C ARG A 200 -9.04 -1.10 21.94
N ARG A 201 -10.26 -0.62 22.15
CA ARG A 201 -11.42 -1.45 22.52
C ARG A 201 -11.77 -2.42 21.39
N LEU A 202 -11.92 -1.92 20.16
CA LEU A 202 -12.22 -2.74 18.97
C LEU A 202 -11.20 -3.87 18.78
N ARG A 203 -9.92 -3.60 19.06
CA ARG A 203 -8.88 -4.62 19.03
C ARG A 203 -9.03 -5.63 20.17
N SER A 204 -9.28 -5.19 21.40
CA SER A 204 -9.41 -6.09 22.56
C SER A 204 -10.56 -7.09 22.41
N THR A 205 -11.63 -6.69 21.71
CA THR A 205 -12.76 -7.57 21.39
C THR A 205 -12.45 -8.55 20.26
N ALA A 206 -11.56 -8.19 19.34
CA ALA A 206 -11.23 -9.02 18.17
C ALA A 206 -10.12 -10.05 18.42
N ALA A 207 -9.12 -9.73 19.24
CA ALA A 207 -7.89 -10.52 19.34
C ALA A 207 -7.78 -11.43 20.58
N GLY A 208 -8.74 -11.38 21.51
CA GLY A 208 -8.51 -11.91 22.86
C GLY A 208 -7.39 -11.13 23.58
N THR A 209 -7.39 -11.14 24.90
CA THR A 209 -6.51 -10.25 25.70
C THR A 209 -5.01 -10.57 25.61
N ASP A 210 -4.61 -11.69 24.99
CA ASP A 210 -3.24 -12.25 25.08
C ASP A 210 -2.42 -12.29 23.78
N SER A 211 -2.94 -11.77 22.65
CA SER A 211 -2.17 -11.79 21.40
C SER A 211 -1.14 -10.63 21.34
N PRO A 212 0.13 -10.89 20.96
CA PRO A 212 1.19 -9.88 20.92
C PRO A 212 0.79 -8.66 20.07
N ARG A 213 1.28 -7.49 20.46
CA ARG A 213 0.90 -6.22 19.83
C ARG A 213 1.56 -6.06 18.47
N ASP A 214 0.85 -6.54 17.45
CA ASP A 214 1.22 -6.27 16.07
C ASP A 214 0.67 -4.92 15.59
N TYR A 215 1.57 -3.93 15.49
CA TYR A 215 1.28 -2.59 14.92
C TYR A 215 1.69 -2.49 13.46
N THR A 216 1.96 -3.63 12.82
CA THR A 216 2.52 -3.66 11.48
C THR A 216 1.49 -3.90 10.39
N HIS A 217 0.19 -3.87 10.72
CA HIS A 217 -0.91 -4.14 9.80
C HIS A 217 -2.05 -3.12 9.90
N GLY A 218 -2.63 -2.80 8.74
CA GLY A 218 -3.84 -1.99 8.61
C GLY A 218 -3.78 -0.61 9.28
N ILE A 219 -4.89 -0.21 9.91
CA ILE A 219 -5.02 1.09 10.58
C ILE A 219 -4.05 1.27 11.76
N LEU A 220 -3.49 0.19 12.31
CA LEU A 220 -2.57 0.25 13.44
C LEU A 220 -1.20 0.83 13.08
N GLN A 221 -0.92 1.01 11.79
CA GLN A 221 0.25 1.71 11.28
C GLN A 221 0.07 3.24 11.24
N ALA A 222 -1.13 3.75 11.53
CA ALA A 222 -1.37 5.20 11.57
C ALA A 222 -0.48 5.85 12.64
N ILE A 223 0.03 7.04 12.30
CA ILE A 223 0.89 7.87 13.16
C ILE A 223 0.01 8.73 14.05
#